data_AF-A0A183FSZ6-F1
#
_entry.id   AF-A0A183FSZ6-F1
#
_cell.length_a   1.000
_cell.length_b   1.000
_cell.length_c   1.000
_cell.angle_alpha   90.00
_cell.angle_beta   90.00
_cell.angle_gamma   90.00
#
_symmetry.space_group_name_H-M   'P 1'
#
loop_
_entity.id
_entity.type
_entity.pdbx_description
1 polymer ?
#
loop_
_entity_poly.entity_id
_entity_poly.type
_entity_poly.pdbx_seq_one_letter_code
_entity_poly.pdbx_strand_id
1 'polypeptide(L)'
;MADVLHEDQRSFAAQVSKTGVARYMTDLLASIEVDWVSLSRRQPDDLQSHVLYKSLMVALTRLALTESGWNTLAHLAIPEVLAQLRMFAQPPKQMFLQPASIKEQGSPAELFVTSFDTVIQLCCAICAKPKWKRLSFKLMRAEIKCRLMDTVVTLVQYVWDNDDATRPVIESNSMLSQLRALPHAAEPCQKAVRKPFSFVNPTLLSPQFAR
;
A
#
# COMPACT_ATOMS: atom_id res chain seq x y z
N MET A 1 -7.13 2.16 29.72
CA MET A 1 -5.83 1.46 29.85
C MET A 1 -5.57 0.73 28.55
N ALA A 2 -4.67 1.28 27.75
CA ALA A 2 -4.32 0.73 26.44
C ALA A 2 -3.42 -0.48 26.64
N ASP A 3 -3.90 -1.64 26.21
CA ASP A 3 -3.10 -2.85 26.10
C ASP A 3 -2.15 -2.67 24.91
N VAL A 4 -1.00 -2.06 25.21
CA VAL A 4 0.15 -2.02 24.32
C VAL A 4 0.59 -3.46 24.20
N LEU A 5 0.21 -4.13 23.10
CA LEU A 5 0.81 -5.39 22.68
C LEU A 5 2.33 -5.17 22.63
N HIS A 6 3.00 -5.55 23.72
CA HIS A 6 4.43 -5.48 23.86
C HIS A 6 5.00 -6.41 22.79
N GLU A 7 5.61 -5.86 21.73
CA GLU A 7 6.15 -6.69 20.66
C GLU A 7 7.23 -7.61 21.22
N ASP A 8 7.02 -8.91 21.05
CA ASP A 8 8.03 -9.91 21.37
C ASP A 8 9.24 -9.69 20.43
N GLN A 9 10.43 -9.52 21.03
CA GLN A 9 11.70 -9.40 20.30
C GLN A 9 12.00 -10.63 19.43
N ARG A 10 11.29 -11.75 19.65
CA ARG A 10 11.35 -12.98 18.84
C ARG A 10 10.35 -13.03 17.71
N SER A 11 9.50 -12.01 17.54
CA SER A 11 8.54 -11.99 16.43
C SER A 11 9.25 -12.03 15.07
N PHE A 12 8.60 -12.66 14.09
CA PHE A 12 9.11 -12.73 12.72
C PHE A 12 9.41 -11.33 12.15
N ALA A 13 8.54 -10.35 12.43
CA ALA A 13 8.74 -8.97 12.02
C ALA A 13 10.00 -8.34 12.64
N ALA A 14 10.28 -8.62 13.92
CA ALA A 14 11.51 -8.16 14.57
C ALA A 14 12.77 -8.81 13.98
N GLN A 15 12.71 -10.08 13.56
CA GLN A 15 13.82 -10.75 12.87
C GLN A 15 14.03 -10.17 11.47
N VAL A 16 12.98 -10.04 10.67
CA VAL A 16 13.03 -9.41 9.34
C VAL A 16 13.62 -7.99 9.44
N SER A 17 13.20 -7.22 10.45
CA SER A 17 13.68 -5.85 10.71
C SER A 17 15.16 -5.76 11.09
N LYS A 18 15.72 -6.81 11.69
CA LYS A 18 17.14 -6.88 12.09
C LYS A 18 18.05 -7.41 10.98
N THR A 19 17.48 -7.85 9.86
CA THR A 19 18.23 -8.38 8.72
C THR A 19 18.15 -7.46 7.50
N GLY A 20 18.87 -7.80 6.43
CA GLY A 20 18.76 -7.12 5.13
C GLY A 20 17.48 -7.45 4.36
N VAL A 21 16.59 -8.31 4.87
CA VAL A 21 15.41 -8.80 4.13
C VAL A 21 14.46 -7.67 3.76
N ALA A 22 14.17 -6.75 4.67
CA ALA A 22 13.28 -5.63 4.37
C ALA A 22 13.84 -4.73 3.25
N ARG A 23 15.16 -4.47 3.25
CA ARG A 23 15.83 -3.71 2.19
C ARG A 23 15.79 -4.48 0.87
N TYR A 24 16.11 -5.77 0.88
CA TYR A 24 16.02 -6.61 -0.32
C TYR A 24 14.60 -6.61 -0.90
N MET A 25 13.56 -6.69 -0.05
CA MET A 25 12.17 -6.60 -0.50
C MET A 25 11.85 -5.26 -1.15
N THR A 26 12.33 -4.14 -0.59
CA THR A 26 12.09 -2.81 -1.17
C THR A 26 12.87 -2.58 -2.47
N ASP A 27 14.10 -3.06 -2.54
CA ASP A 27 14.94 -2.96 -3.75
C ASP A 27 14.35 -3.81 -4.87
N LEU A 28 13.92 -5.04 -4.55
CA LEU A 28 13.23 -5.93 -5.48
C LEU A 28 11.93 -5.29 -5.95
N LEU A 29 11.13 -4.72 -5.04
CA LEU A 29 9.90 -4.01 -5.39
C LEU A 29 10.17 -2.86 -6.37
N ALA A 30 11.21 -2.06 -6.15
CA ALA A 30 11.58 -0.94 -7.02
C ALA A 30 12.05 -1.40 -8.42
N SER A 31 12.58 -2.63 -8.53
CA SER A 31 13.05 -3.20 -9.79
C SER A 31 11.95 -3.82 -10.65
N ILE A 32 10.72 -3.97 -10.11
CA ILE A 32 9.62 -4.59 -10.85
C ILE A 32 9.10 -3.64 -11.92
N GLU A 33 9.09 -4.13 -13.15
CA GLU A 33 8.45 -3.50 -14.30
C GLU A 33 7.29 -4.38 -14.76
N VAL A 34 6.19 -3.75 -15.18
CA VAL A 34 4.98 -4.42 -15.66
C VAL A 34 4.44 -3.62 -16.83
N ASP A 35 4.25 -4.27 -17.97
CA ASP A 35 3.46 -3.71 -19.06
C ASP A 35 1.98 -4.10 -18.86
N TRP A 36 1.14 -3.11 -18.63
CA TRP A 36 -0.28 -3.32 -18.32
C TRP A 36 -1.06 -3.99 -19.45
N VAL A 37 -0.63 -3.80 -20.71
CA VAL A 37 -1.28 -4.43 -21.87
C VAL A 37 -0.89 -5.90 -21.96
N SER A 38 0.39 -6.22 -21.83
CA SER A 38 0.90 -7.60 -21.78
C SER A 38 0.35 -8.37 -20.60
N LEU A 39 0.23 -7.73 -19.42
CA LEU A 39 -0.43 -8.31 -18.25
C LEU A 39 -1.90 -8.64 -18.54
N SER A 40 -2.66 -7.72 -19.16
CA SER A 40 -4.05 -7.99 -19.53
C SER A 40 -4.20 -9.16 -20.50
N ARG A 41 -3.20 -9.35 -21.36
CA ARG A 41 -3.08 -10.48 -22.29
C ARG A 41 -2.51 -11.75 -21.65
N ARG A 42 -2.27 -11.74 -20.33
CA ARG A 42 -1.75 -12.87 -19.56
C ARG A 42 -0.39 -13.36 -20.06
N GLN A 43 0.48 -12.45 -20.48
CA GLN A 43 1.87 -12.79 -20.76
C GLN A 43 2.55 -13.30 -19.49
N PRO A 44 3.34 -14.39 -19.57
CA PRO A 44 3.84 -15.10 -18.39
C PRO A 44 4.78 -14.24 -17.53
N ASP A 45 5.65 -13.46 -18.16
CA ASP A 45 6.65 -12.63 -17.46
C ASP A 45 5.98 -11.49 -16.67
N ASP A 46 5.00 -10.80 -17.28
CA ASP A 46 4.23 -9.75 -16.60
C ASP A 46 3.34 -10.32 -15.50
N LEU A 47 2.74 -11.50 -15.71
CA LEU A 47 1.97 -12.20 -14.68
C LEU A 47 2.85 -12.52 -13.47
N GLN A 48 4.05 -13.07 -13.69
CA GLN A 48 4.97 -13.39 -12.62
C GLN A 48 5.42 -12.12 -11.88
N SER A 49 5.75 -11.06 -12.62
CA SER A 49 6.15 -9.77 -12.06
C SER A 49 5.02 -9.14 -11.25
N HIS A 50 3.77 -9.23 -11.72
CA HIS A 50 2.60 -8.74 -11.00
C HIS A 50 2.30 -9.53 -9.72
N VAL A 51 2.45 -10.85 -9.75
CA VAL A 51 2.31 -11.71 -8.57
C VAL A 51 3.38 -11.38 -7.53
N LEU A 52 4.63 -11.17 -7.97
CA LEU A 52 5.72 -10.77 -7.09
C LEU A 52 5.43 -9.40 -6.46
N TYR A 53 5.02 -8.42 -7.27
CA TYR A 53 4.60 -7.10 -6.79
C TYR A 53 3.53 -7.20 -5.70
N LYS A 54 2.42 -7.90 -5.97
CA LYS A 54 1.32 -8.07 -5.03
C LYS A 54 1.79 -8.72 -3.72
N SER A 55 2.63 -9.75 -3.84
CA SER A 55 3.17 -10.47 -2.67
C SER A 55 4.04 -9.57 -1.80
N LEU A 56 4.93 -8.77 -2.41
CA LEU A 56 5.77 -7.81 -1.71
C LEU A 56 4.94 -6.72 -1.04
N MET A 57 3.96 -6.14 -1.74
CA MET A 57 3.07 -5.11 -1.20
C MET A 57 2.29 -5.61 0.01
N VAL A 58 1.75 -6.83 -0.04
CA VAL A 58 1.06 -7.45 1.11
C VAL A 58 2.03 -7.66 2.27
N ALA A 59 3.22 -8.20 2.03
CA ALA A 59 4.20 -8.45 3.07
C ALA A 59 4.68 -7.15 3.74
N LEU A 60 4.97 -6.11 2.96
CA LEU A 60 5.34 -4.78 3.45
C LEU A 60 4.21 -4.12 4.23
N THR A 61 2.96 -4.27 3.77
CA THR A 61 1.78 -3.75 4.49
C THR A 61 1.64 -4.40 5.85
N ARG A 62 1.83 -5.73 5.93
CA ARG A 62 1.80 -6.44 7.22
C ARG A 62 2.96 -6.05 8.13
N LEU A 63 4.17 -5.85 7.59
CA LEU A 63 5.31 -5.33 8.34
C LEU A 63 5.02 -3.92 8.90
N ALA A 64 4.42 -3.03 8.10
CA ALA A 64 4.08 -1.66 8.53
C ALA A 64 3.10 -1.61 9.71
N LEU A 65 2.29 -2.66 9.94
CA LEU A 65 1.37 -2.74 11.08
C LEU A 65 2.08 -3.13 12.40
N THR A 66 3.30 -3.64 12.33
CA THR A 66 4.17 -3.93 13.48
C THR A 66 5.03 -2.72 13.82
N GLU A 67 5.39 -2.49 15.09
CA GLU A 67 6.27 -1.40 15.51
C GLU A 67 7.69 -1.57 14.94
N SER A 68 8.27 -2.76 15.04
CA SER A 68 9.59 -3.06 14.47
C SER A 68 9.62 -2.92 12.94
N GLY A 69 8.64 -3.47 12.24
CA GLY A 69 8.52 -3.35 10.79
C GLY A 69 8.26 -1.91 10.35
N TRP A 70 7.37 -1.18 11.04
CA TRP A 70 7.12 0.23 10.75
C TRP A 70 8.40 1.07 10.86
N ASN A 71 9.16 0.91 11.96
CA ASN A 71 10.42 1.63 12.13
C ASN A 71 11.39 1.28 10.99
N THR A 72 11.51 0.02 10.61
CA THR A 72 12.40 -0.41 9.52
C THR A 72 12.01 0.22 8.19
N LEU A 73 10.73 0.17 7.83
CA LEU A 73 10.22 0.77 6.59
C LEU A 73 10.37 2.30 6.58
N ALA A 74 10.25 2.94 7.74
CA ALA A 74 10.53 4.37 7.90
C ALA A 74 12.00 4.70 7.58
N HIS A 75 12.95 3.91 8.10
CA HIS A 75 14.38 4.06 7.83
C HIS A 75 14.73 3.78 6.36
N LEU A 76 14.01 2.85 5.72
CA LEU A 76 14.16 2.54 4.30
C LEU A 76 13.47 3.55 3.37
N ALA A 77 12.84 4.60 3.91
CA ALA A 77 12.19 5.62 3.11
C ALA A 77 11.17 5.00 2.12
N ILE A 78 10.34 4.08 2.63
CA ILE A 78 9.36 3.36 1.81
C ILE A 78 8.46 4.28 0.96
N PRO A 79 8.03 5.49 1.39
CA PRO A 79 7.27 6.37 0.52
C PRO A 79 7.99 6.76 -0.78
N GLU A 80 9.30 6.98 -0.72
CA GLU A 80 10.10 7.30 -1.91
C GLU A 80 10.30 6.11 -2.82
N VAL A 81 10.47 4.92 -2.25
CA VAL A 81 10.46 3.67 -3.02
C VAL A 81 9.14 3.55 -3.78
N LEU A 82 8.00 3.80 -3.12
CA LEU A 82 6.68 3.75 -3.76
C LEU A 82 6.51 4.83 -4.83
N ALA A 83 7.02 6.04 -4.61
CA ALA A 83 6.95 7.13 -5.58
C ALA A 83 7.83 6.88 -6.83
N GLN A 84 8.82 5.99 -6.73
CA GLN A 84 9.75 5.66 -7.82
C GLN A 84 9.38 4.37 -8.56
N LEU A 85 8.25 3.73 -8.23
CA LEU A 85 7.81 2.51 -8.89
C LEU A 85 7.54 2.76 -10.39
N ARG A 86 8.41 2.18 -11.23
CA ARG A 86 8.37 2.37 -12.69
C ARG A 86 7.06 1.92 -13.32
N MET A 87 6.43 0.88 -12.77
CA MET A 87 5.14 0.38 -13.24
C MET A 87 4.03 1.45 -13.22
N PHE A 88 4.11 2.45 -12.34
CA PHE A 88 3.13 3.54 -12.25
C PHE A 88 3.55 4.81 -13.00
N ALA A 89 4.77 4.87 -13.54
CA ALA A 89 5.24 6.04 -14.29
C ALA A 89 4.48 6.24 -15.61
N GLN A 90 3.93 5.16 -16.18
CA GLN A 90 3.16 5.18 -17.42
C GLN A 90 1.78 4.53 -17.22
N PRO A 91 0.77 5.31 -16.80
CA PRO A 91 -0.59 4.78 -16.67
C PRO A 91 -1.17 4.36 -18.03
N PRO A 92 -2.00 3.30 -18.08
CA PRO A 92 -2.65 2.84 -19.31
C PRO A 92 -3.51 3.94 -19.92
N LYS A 93 -3.35 4.21 -21.22
CA LYS A 93 -4.15 5.22 -21.96
C LYS A 93 -5.66 5.01 -21.82
N GLN A 94 -6.09 3.74 -21.73
CA GLN A 94 -7.49 3.35 -21.57
C GLN A 94 -8.13 3.94 -20.32
N MET A 95 -7.35 4.21 -19.27
CA MET A 95 -7.85 4.86 -18.04
C MET A 95 -8.42 6.26 -18.32
N PHE A 96 -7.86 6.96 -19.30
CA PHE A 96 -8.26 8.33 -19.66
C PHE A 96 -9.23 8.35 -20.84
N LEU A 97 -8.99 7.50 -21.84
CA LEU A 97 -9.76 7.48 -23.08
C LEU A 97 -11.06 6.67 -22.95
N GLN A 98 -11.09 5.69 -22.05
CA GLN A 98 -12.22 4.76 -21.88
C GLN A 98 -12.46 4.49 -20.39
N PRO A 99 -12.98 5.47 -19.61
CA PRO A 99 -13.13 5.32 -18.15
C PRO A 99 -13.98 4.12 -17.71
N ALA A 100 -14.89 3.65 -18.57
CA ALA A 100 -15.68 2.45 -18.32
C ALA A 100 -14.82 1.17 -18.18
N SER A 101 -13.66 1.12 -18.85
CA SER A 101 -12.74 -0.02 -18.83
C SER A 101 -12.21 -0.33 -17.42
N ILE A 102 -12.21 0.63 -16.49
CA ILE A 102 -11.82 0.41 -15.08
C ILE A 102 -12.72 -0.65 -14.42
N LYS A 103 -13.97 -0.80 -14.90
CA LYS A 103 -14.92 -1.80 -14.38
C LYS A 103 -14.81 -3.15 -15.10
N GLU A 104 -14.05 -3.23 -16.18
CA GLU A 104 -13.87 -4.44 -16.96
C GLU A 104 -12.73 -5.27 -16.36
N GLN A 105 -13.08 -6.44 -15.82
CA GLN A 105 -12.13 -7.30 -15.13
C GLN A 105 -10.98 -7.74 -16.05
N GLY A 106 -9.75 -7.55 -15.60
CA GLY A 106 -8.56 -7.92 -16.36
C GLY A 106 -8.20 -6.93 -17.46
N SER A 107 -8.93 -5.82 -17.61
CA SER A 107 -8.49 -4.74 -18.48
C SER A 107 -7.21 -4.09 -17.92
N PRO A 108 -6.35 -3.51 -18.78
CA PRO A 108 -5.19 -2.74 -18.32
C PRO A 108 -5.54 -1.66 -17.30
N ALA A 109 -6.67 -0.97 -17.48
CA ALA A 109 -7.12 0.08 -16.57
C ALA A 109 -7.55 -0.46 -15.20
N GLU A 110 -8.28 -1.58 -15.17
CA GLU A 110 -8.67 -2.26 -13.93
C GLU A 110 -7.46 -2.81 -13.17
N LEU A 111 -6.54 -3.47 -13.89
CA LEU A 111 -5.30 -4.01 -13.32
C LEU A 111 -4.41 -2.90 -12.74
N PHE A 112 -4.31 -1.76 -13.42
CA PHE A 112 -3.57 -0.60 -12.91
C PHE A 112 -4.19 -0.07 -11.62
N VAL A 113 -5.51 0.19 -11.62
CA VAL A 113 -6.25 0.74 -10.48
C VAL A 113 -6.17 -0.17 -9.26
N THR A 114 -6.40 -1.47 -9.44
CA THR A 114 -6.31 -2.45 -8.34
C THR A 114 -4.89 -2.62 -7.83
N SER A 115 -3.88 -2.51 -8.69
CA SER A 115 -2.48 -2.52 -8.27
C SER A 115 -2.13 -1.26 -7.48
N PHE A 116 -2.62 -0.10 -7.89
CA PHE A 116 -2.40 1.14 -7.17
C PHE A 116 -3.12 1.15 -5.81
N ASP A 117 -4.27 0.50 -5.68
CA ASP A 117 -4.95 0.34 -4.39
C ASP A 117 -4.06 -0.32 -3.33
N THR A 118 -3.21 -1.28 -3.73
CA THR A 118 -2.25 -1.88 -2.80
C THR A 118 -1.18 -0.89 -2.31
N VAL A 119 -0.82 0.12 -3.12
CA VAL A 119 0.05 1.24 -2.69
C VAL A 119 -0.66 2.03 -1.61
N ILE A 120 -1.92 2.40 -1.83
CA ILE A 120 -2.72 3.15 -0.86
C ILE A 120 -2.84 2.39 0.46
N GLN A 121 -3.12 1.08 0.40
CA GLN A 121 -3.21 0.24 1.60
C GLN A 121 -1.92 0.25 2.42
N LEU A 122 -0.76 0.15 1.78
CA LEU A 122 0.54 0.26 2.45
C LEU A 122 0.73 1.66 3.06
N CYS A 123 0.41 2.72 2.31
CA CYS A 123 0.47 4.09 2.81
C CYS A 123 -0.41 4.28 4.05
N CYS A 124 -1.64 3.78 4.03
CA CYS A 124 -2.54 3.81 5.19
C CYS A 124 -1.97 3.03 6.38
N ALA A 125 -1.36 1.87 6.16
CA ALA A 125 -0.72 1.09 7.22
C ALA A 125 0.45 1.83 7.87
N ILE A 126 1.23 2.57 7.08
CA ILE A 126 2.32 3.42 7.57
C ILE A 126 1.75 4.61 8.38
N CYS A 127 0.67 5.24 7.91
CA CYS A 127 0.04 6.38 8.58
C CYS A 127 -0.75 6.00 9.84
N ALA A 128 -1.16 4.74 10.00
CA ALA A 128 -1.93 4.29 11.15
C ALA A 128 -1.17 4.32 12.49
N LYS A 129 0.17 4.44 12.49
CA LYS A 129 1.00 4.47 13.71
C LYS A 129 1.33 5.90 14.11
N PRO A 130 1.13 6.34 15.37
CA PRO A 130 1.26 7.74 15.81
C PRO A 130 2.63 8.40 15.58
N LYS A 131 3.68 7.62 15.28
CA LYS A 131 5.01 8.11 14.88
C LYS A 131 5.09 8.51 13.38
N TRP A 132 4.00 8.41 12.63
CA TRP A 132 3.89 8.72 11.19
C TRP A 132 4.25 10.15 10.80
N LYS A 133 4.25 11.09 11.75
CA LYS A 133 4.72 12.48 11.55
C LYS A 133 6.14 12.60 10.99
N ARG A 134 6.97 11.54 11.08
CA ARG A 134 8.30 11.49 10.44
C ARG A 134 8.27 11.19 8.92
N LEU A 135 7.15 10.70 8.37
CA LEU A 135 7.04 10.19 7.00
C LEU A 135 6.01 10.92 6.12
N SER A 136 5.20 11.78 6.71
CA SER A 136 4.09 12.53 6.09
C SER A 136 4.52 13.38 4.89
N PHE A 137 5.70 14.00 4.95
CA PHE A 137 6.23 14.85 3.89
C PHE A 137 6.43 14.15 2.54
N LYS A 138 6.57 12.80 2.53
CA LYS A 138 7.01 12.05 1.34
C LYS A 138 5.86 11.34 0.60
N LEU A 139 4.68 11.22 1.22
CA LEU A 139 3.54 10.46 0.68
C LEU A 139 2.65 11.24 -0.31
N MET A 140 2.75 12.57 -0.36
CA MET A 140 1.72 13.41 -1.01
C MET A 140 2.02 13.83 -2.46
N ARG A 141 2.55 12.93 -3.30
CA ARG A 141 2.93 13.26 -4.70
C ARG A 141 2.21 12.49 -5.82
N ALA A 142 1.13 11.77 -5.55
CA ALA A 142 0.44 10.98 -6.58
C ALA A 142 -0.97 11.50 -6.93
N GLU A 143 -1.22 11.76 -8.22
CA GLU A 143 -2.50 12.18 -8.81
C GLU A 143 -3.27 10.98 -9.36
N ILE A 144 -4.37 10.53 -8.72
CA ILE A 144 -5.27 9.50 -9.30
C ILE A 144 -6.73 9.73 -8.93
N LYS A 145 -7.62 9.78 -9.93
CA LYS A 145 -9.10 9.84 -9.80
C LYS A 145 -9.76 8.48 -10.08
N CYS A 146 -10.35 7.84 -9.06
CA CYS A 146 -11.34 6.73 -9.12
C CYS A 146 -11.92 6.51 -7.69
N ARG A 147 -12.62 5.42 -7.32
CA ARG A 147 -13.08 5.13 -5.92
C ARG A 147 -11.95 5.16 -4.86
N LEU A 148 -10.69 5.07 -5.30
CA LEU A 148 -9.49 5.41 -4.54
C LEU A 148 -9.52 6.84 -3.97
N MET A 149 -10.24 7.77 -4.60
CA MET A 149 -10.36 9.17 -4.22
C MET A 149 -10.98 9.31 -2.83
N ASP A 150 -11.95 8.49 -2.43
CA ASP A 150 -12.53 8.60 -1.10
C ASP A 150 -11.47 8.25 -0.03
N THR A 151 -10.67 7.21 -0.28
CA THR A 151 -9.55 6.81 0.58
C THR A 151 -8.40 7.83 0.54
N VAL A 152 -8.07 8.39 -0.63
CA VAL A 152 -7.04 9.43 -0.78
C VAL A 152 -7.49 10.73 -0.13
N VAL A 153 -8.74 11.14 -0.30
CA VAL A 153 -9.36 12.31 0.37
C VAL A 153 -9.27 12.11 1.88
N THR A 154 -9.62 10.91 2.38
CA THR A 154 -9.48 10.56 3.80
C THR A 154 -8.04 10.64 4.27
N LEU A 155 -7.08 10.15 3.48
CA LEU A 155 -5.66 10.21 3.82
C LEU A 155 -5.15 11.66 3.84
N VAL A 156 -5.47 12.45 2.82
CA VAL A 156 -5.10 13.88 2.74
C VAL A 156 -5.70 14.67 3.89
N GLN A 157 -6.96 14.41 4.24
CA GLN A 157 -7.63 15.05 5.37
C GLN A 157 -7.00 14.64 6.70
N TYR A 158 -6.72 13.34 6.90
CA TYR A 158 -6.03 12.85 8.09
C TYR A 158 -4.65 13.50 8.25
N VAL A 159 -3.89 13.65 7.15
CA VAL A 159 -2.60 14.33 7.16
C VAL A 159 -2.77 15.81 7.51
N TRP A 160 -3.74 16.50 6.91
CA TRP A 160 -4.04 17.91 7.15
C TRP A 160 -4.39 18.23 8.61
N ASP A 161 -5.24 17.39 9.21
CA ASP A 161 -5.76 17.60 10.56
C ASP A 161 -4.70 17.31 11.64
N ASN A 162 -3.68 16.50 11.32
CA ASN A 162 -2.75 15.97 12.32
C ASN A 162 -1.29 16.38 12.11
N ASP A 163 -0.93 16.96 10.95
CA ASP A 163 0.42 17.43 10.63
C ASP A 163 0.46 18.84 10.02
N ASP A 164 0.58 19.84 10.89
CA ASP A 164 0.70 21.26 10.53
C ASP A 164 1.85 21.53 9.55
N ALA A 165 2.94 20.75 9.60
CA ALA A 165 4.14 20.99 8.82
C ALA A 165 3.96 20.65 7.33
N THR A 166 2.96 19.83 7.01
CA THR A 166 2.64 19.41 5.62
C THR A 166 1.53 20.23 4.97
N ARG A 167 0.83 21.08 5.73
CA ARG A 167 -0.18 22.01 5.22
C ARG A 167 0.29 22.89 4.07
N PRO A 168 1.47 23.55 4.12
CA PRO A 168 1.92 24.37 3.00
C PRO A 168 2.16 23.54 1.72
N VAL A 169 2.52 22.25 1.85
CA VAL A 169 2.67 21.34 0.70
C VAL A 169 1.31 21.03 0.08
N ILE A 170 0.29 20.76 0.91
CA ILE A 170 -1.10 20.51 0.46
C ILE A 170 -1.68 21.74 -0.22
N GLU A 171 -1.49 22.93 0.35
CA GLU A 171 -1.97 24.19 -0.22
C GLU A 171 -1.24 24.57 -1.51
N SER A 172 0.06 24.30 -1.60
CA SER A 172 0.87 24.58 -2.79
C SER A 172 0.55 23.68 -3.99
N ASN A 173 -0.11 22.54 -3.76
CA ASN A 173 -0.49 21.61 -4.82
C ASN A 173 -1.99 21.75 -5.13
N SER A 174 -2.31 22.18 -6.34
CA SER A 174 -3.70 22.43 -6.77
C SER A 174 -4.61 21.21 -6.65
N MET A 175 -4.08 20.00 -6.87
CA MET A 175 -4.84 18.76 -6.80
C MET A 175 -5.08 18.35 -5.33
N LEU A 176 -4.06 18.40 -4.47
CA LEU A 176 -4.21 18.12 -3.03
C LEU A 176 -5.13 19.13 -2.35
N SER A 177 -5.04 20.41 -2.71
CA SER A 177 -5.95 21.45 -2.22
C SER A 177 -7.39 21.18 -2.66
N GLN A 178 -7.61 20.67 -3.88
CA GLN A 178 -8.92 20.26 -4.36
C GLN A 178 -9.42 19.00 -3.64
N LEU A 179 -8.55 18.01 -3.40
CA LEU A 179 -8.90 16.80 -2.64
C LEU A 179 -9.33 17.12 -1.21
N ARG A 180 -8.61 18.02 -0.53
CA ARG A 180 -8.97 18.53 0.80
C ARG A 180 -10.35 19.19 0.81
N ALA A 181 -10.72 19.89 -0.26
CA ALA A 181 -11.98 20.61 -0.35
C ALA A 181 -13.19 19.70 -0.66
N LEU A 182 -12.98 18.41 -0.96
CA LEU A 182 -14.07 17.49 -1.28
C LEU A 182 -14.82 17.07 0.00
N PRO A 183 -16.17 17.02 -0.04
CA PRO A 183 -16.97 16.58 1.10
C PRO A 183 -16.72 15.10 1.40
N HIS A 184 -16.57 14.79 2.67
CA HIS A 184 -16.30 13.44 3.16
C HIS A 184 -17.54 12.56 2.96
N ALA A 185 -17.41 11.42 2.28
CA ALA A 185 -18.39 10.35 2.39
C ALA A 185 -18.26 9.76 3.80
N ALA A 186 -19.04 10.29 4.74
CA ALA A 186 -19.14 9.75 6.08
C ALA A 186 -19.81 8.37 6.03
N GLU A 187 -19.04 7.32 5.74
CA GLU A 187 -19.41 6.00 6.26
C GLU A 187 -18.85 5.88 7.69
N PRO A 188 -19.71 5.62 8.69
CA PRO A 188 -19.22 5.31 10.02
C PRO A 188 -18.37 4.05 9.90
N CYS A 189 -17.12 4.16 10.37
CA CYS A 189 -16.24 3.03 10.63
C CYS A 189 -17.06 1.94 11.33
N GLN A 190 -17.53 0.96 10.56
CA GLN A 190 -18.23 -0.18 11.13
C GLN A 190 -17.22 -0.83 12.06
N LYS A 191 -17.55 -0.81 13.36
CA LYS A 191 -16.83 -1.55 14.39
C LYS A 191 -16.48 -2.90 13.79
N ALA A 192 -15.19 -3.10 13.49
CA ALA A 192 -14.70 -4.38 13.03
C ALA A 192 -15.05 -5.38 14.13
N VAL A 193 -16.15 -6.12 13.94
CA VAL A 193 -16.49 -7.26 14.77
C VAL A 193 -15.27 -8.17 14.65
N ARG A 194 -14.52 -8.30 15.74
CA ARG A 194 -13.40 -9.23 15.86
C ARG A 194 -13.96 -10.63 15.59
N LYS A 195 -13.98 -11.05 14.32
CA LYS A 195 -14.07 -12.46 14.00
C LYS A 195 -12.78 -13.08 14.53
N PRO A 196 -12.84 -14.08 15.42
CA PRO A 196 -11.64 -14.77 15.84
C PRO A 196 -10.96 -15.34 14.59
N PHE A 197 -9.68 -15.05 14.44
CA PHE A 197 -8.87 -15.64 13.39
C PHE A 197 -8.96 -17.16 13.55
N SER A 198 -9.56 -17.84 12.57
CA SER A 198 -9.44 -19.28 12.43
C SER A 198 -8.00 -19.56 12.04
N PHE A 199 -7.20 -20.04 12.99
CA PHE A 199 -5.90 -20.59 12.70
C PHE A 199 -6.10 -21.83 11.83
N VAL A 200 -5.69 -21.75 10.57
CA VAL A 200 -5.53 -22.96 9.75
C VAL A 200 -4.46 -23.80 10.44
N ASN A 201 -4.84 -24.98 10.88
CA ASN A 201 -3.96 -25.93 11.56
C ASN A 201 -2.75 -26.23 10.63
N PRO A 202 -1.50 -26.07 11.08
CA PRO A 202 -0.32 -26.25 10.21
C PRO A 202 -0.15 -27.67 9.66
N THR A 203 -0.93 -28.63 10.15
CA THR A 203 -0.86 -30.07 9.82
C THR A 203 -1.52 -30.47 8.50
N LEU A 204 -2.08 -29.54 7.72
CA LEU A 204 -2.74 -29.85 6.44
C LEU A 204 -1.93 -29.46 5.19
N LEU A 205 -0.70 -28.96 5.34
CA LEU A 205 0.11 -28.47 4.22
C LEU A 205 1.11 -29.47 3.61
N SER A 206 1.08 -30.77 3.95
CA SER A 206 1.87 -31.79 3.22
C SER A 206 1.46 -33.24 3.54
N PRO A 207 0.78 -33.97 2.63
CA PRO A 207 0.62 -35.42 2.76
C PRO A 207 1.81 -36.24 2.23
N GLN A 208 2.89 -35.60 1.75
CA GLN A 208 3.92 -36.27 0.93
C GLN A 208 5.26 -36.54 1.64
N PHE A 209 5.36 -36.34 2.95
CA PHE A 209 6.57 -36.70 3.73
C PHE A 209 6.25 -37.56 4.96
N ALA A 210 5.37 -38.55 4.81
CA ALA A 210 5.24 -39.65 5.75
C ALA A 210 5.76 -40.95 5.09
N ARG A 211 7.05 -41.21 5.28
CA ARG A 211 7.63 -42.56 5.29
C ARG A 211 8.61 -42.64 6.46
#